data_AF-A0A182NPF9-F1
#
_entry.id   AF-A0A182NPF9-F1
#
_cell.length_a   1.000
_cell.length_b   1.000
_cell.length_c   1.000
_cell.angle_alpha   90.00
_cell.angle_beta   90.00
_cell.angle_gamma   90.00
#
_symmetry.space_group_name_H-M   'P 1'
#
loop_
_entity.id
_entity.type
_entity.pdbx_description
1 polymer ?
#
loop_
_entity_poly.entity_id
_entity_poly.type
_entity_poly.pdbx_seq_one_letter_code
_entity_poly.pdbx_strand_id
1 'polypeptide(L)' 'MGNGMNKVMPGLYIGNYRDSKDYQQLDRYGITHIVSIHDSPRRFHPVIMCLQVLDAWGFGFE' A
#
# COMPACT_ATOMS: atom_id res chain seq x y z
N MET A 1 -9.36 1.47 -12.53
CA MET A 1 -10.76 1.09 -12.23
C MET A 1 -10.70 -0.17 -11.39
N GLY A 2 -11.03 -0.09 -10.11
CA GLY A 2 -11.06 -1.23 -9.19
C GLY A 2 -12.18 -1.01 -8.17
N ASN A 3 -12.91 -2.06 -7.83
CA ASN A 3 -14.10 -2.02 -6.96
C ASN A 3 -13.76 -2.05 -5.45
N GLY A 4 -12.62 -1.46 -5.05
CA GLY A 4 -12.11 -1.50 -3.67
C GLY A 4 -11.04 -2.57 -3.43
N MET A 5 -10.61 -2.71 -2.17
CA MET A 5 -9.64 -3.72 -1.73
C MET A 5 -10.19 -5.14 -1.89
N ASN A 6 -9.33 -6.06 -2.33
CA ASN A 6 -9.65 -7.47 -2.45
C ASN A 6 -8.93 -8.29 -1.36
N LYS A 7 -9.62 -9.27 -0.78
CA LYS A 7 -9.06 -10.16 0.23
C LYS A 7 -8.26 -11.26 -0.44
N VAL A 8 -6.96 -11.35 -0.12
CA VAL A 8 -6.07 -12.38 -0.68
C VAL A 8 -5.95 -13.55 0.29
N MET A 9 -5.85 -13.25 1.58
CA MET A 9 -5.79 -14.24 2.66
C MET A 9 -6.46 -13.66 3.92
N PRO A 10 -6.77 -14.48 4.94
CA PRO A 10 -7.20 -13.96 6.24
C PRO A 10 -6.20 -12.92 6.77
N GLY A 11 -6.67 -11.69 6.99
CA GLY A 11 -5.84 -10.57 7.45
C GLY A 11 -5.00 -9.86 6.38
N LEU A 12 -5.04 -10.29 5.11
CA LEU A 12 -4.28 -9.68 4.02
C LEU A 12 -5.20 -9.22 2.88
N TYR A 13 -5.11 -7.94 2.56
CA TYR A 13 -5.90 -7.28 1.51
C TYR A 13 -4.97 -6.55 0.55
N ILE A 14 -5.33 -6.53 -0.73
CA ILE A 14 -4.65 -5.76 -1.76
C ILE A 14 -5.63 -4.76 -2.33
N GLY A 15 -5.22 -3.49 -2.39
CA GLY A 15 -5.99 -2.43 -3.01
C GLY A 15 -5.09 -1.38 -3.65
N ASN A 16 -5.72 -0.36 -4.20
CA ASN A 16 -5.05 0.77 -4.79
C ASN A 16 -4.84 1.92 -3.77
N TYR A 17 -4.16 2.98 -4.20
CA TYR A 17 -3.89 4.16 -3.39
C TYR A 17 -5.14 4.83 -2.81
N ARG A 18 -6.26 4.89 -3.55
CA ARG A 18 -7.53 5.44 -3.06
C ARG A 18 -8.12 4.60 -1.94
N ASP A 19 -8.02 3.28 -2.05
CA ASP A 19 -8.59 2.38 -1.04
C ASP A 19 -7.85 2.49 0.30
N SER A 20 -6.53 2.76 0.25
CA SER A 20 -5.74 3.06 1.45
C SER A 20 -6.15 4.34 2.20
N LYS A 21 -7.03 5.16 1.61
CA LYS A 21 -7.59 6.38 2.21
C LYS A 21 -9.06 6.26 2.60
N ASP A 22 -9.71 5.14 2.27
CA ASP A 22 -11.11 4.92 2.58
C ASP A 22 -11.25 4.37 4.01
N TYR A 23 -11.42 5.28 4.97
CA TYR A 23 -11.56 4.91 6.38
C TYR A 23 -12.74 3.98 6.66
N GLN A 24 -13.85 4.10 5.91
CA GLN A 24 -15.00 3.22 6.11
C GLN A 24 -14.66 1.78 5.71
N GLN A 25 -13.90 1.62 4.63
CA GLN A 25 -13.45 0.32 4.18
C GLN A 25 -12.39 -0.29 5.11
N LEU A 26 -11.43 0.54 5.57
CA LEU A 26 -10.39 0.12 6.51
C LEU A 26 -10.98 -0.33 7.85
N ASP A 27 -11.93 0.44 8.40
CA ASP A 27 -12.62 0.10 9.65
C ASP A 27 -13.47 -1.17 9.50
N ARG A 28 -14.25 -1.27 8.41
CA ARG A 28 -15.05 -2.47 8.10
C ARG A 28 -14.22 -3.75 8.06
N TYR A 29 -13.00 -3.70 7.52
CA TYR A 29 -12.12 -4.86 7.41
C TYR A 29 -11.11 -4.98 8.55
N GLY A 30 -11.14 -4.07 9.53
CA GLY A 30 -10.23 -4.07 10.68
C GLY A 30 -8.75 -3.88 10.28
N ILE A 31 -8.48 -3.09 9.25
CA ILE A 31 -7.12 -2.85 8.77
C ILE A 31 -6.40 -1.91 9.74
N THR A 32 -5.34 -2.42 10.36
CA THR A 32 -4.53 -1.68 11.34
C THR A 32 -3.19 -1.22 10.78
N HIS A 33 -2.72 -1.83 9.68
CA HIS A 33 -1.43 -1.56 9.07
C HIS A 33 -1.58 -1.49 7.55
N ILE A 34 -0.96 -0.48 6.95
CA ILE A 34 -0.94 -0.30 5.50
C ILE A 34 0.51 -0.23 5.05
N VAL A 35 0.89 -1.11 4.13
CA VAL A 35 2.18 -1.06 3.43
C VAL A 35 1.92 -0.53 2.03
N SER A 36 2.48 0.65 1.71
CA SER A 36 2.37 1.23 0.37
C SER A 36 3.73 1.18 -0.32
N ILE A 37 3.75 0.59 -1.52
CA ILE A 37 4.93 0.53 -2.38
C ILE A 37 4.67 1.44 -3.57
N HIS A 38 5.42 2.55 -3.65
CA HIS A 38 5.36 3.48 -4.77
C HIS A 38 6.64 4.30 -4.85
N ASP A 39 6.95 4.76 -6.07
CA ASP A 39 8.18 5.47 -6.41
C ASP A 39 8.35 6.81 -5.65
N SER A 40 7.24 7.48 -5.30
CA SER A 40 7.24 8.81 -4.65
C SER A 40 6.64 8.79 -3.23
N PRO A 41 7.36 8.34 -2.18
CA PRO A 41 6.82 8.27 -0.82
C PRO A 41 6.48 9.66 -0.30
N ARG A 42 5.19 9.91 -0.11
CA ARG A 42 4.75 11.05 0.69
C ARG A 42 4.31 10.48 2.02
N ARG A 43 5.01 10.82 3.11
CA ARG A 43 4.59 10.44 4.47
C ARG A 43 3.24 11.07 4.71
N PHE A 44 2.19 10.24 4.68
CA PHE A 44 0.82 10.73 4.76
C PHE A 44 0.20 10.51 6.13
N HIS A 45 0.63 9.50 6.91
CA HIS A 45 0.15 9.19 8.26
C HIS A 45 1.13 8.28 9.03
N PRO A 46 1.10 8.27 10.38
CA PRO A 46 1.96 7.40 11.20
C PRO A 46 1.67 5.90 11.06
N VAL A 47 0.50 5.53 10.53
CA VAL A 47 0.03 4.14 10.34
C VAL A 47 0.43 3.58 8.97
N ILE A 48 0.85 4.43 8.03
CA ILE A 48 1.21 4.02 6.68
C ILE A 48 2.73 3.90 6.59
N MET A 49 3.21 2.66 6.55
CA MET A 49 4.63 2.39 6.31
C MET A 49 4.86 2.38 4.79
N CYS A 50 5.39 3.48 4.27
CA CYS A 50 5.80 3.55 2.87
C CYS A 50 7.14 2.84 2.70
N LEU A 51 7.18 1.75 1.93
CA LEU A 51 8.43 1.15 1.49
C LEU A 51 8.75 1.68 0.10
N GLN A 52 9.83 2.45 -0.01
CA GLN A 52 10.41 2.75 -1.31
C GLN A 52 11.13 1.51 -1.80
N VAL A 53 10.61 0.91 -2.86
CA VAL A 53 11.39 -0.03 -3.66
C VAL A 53 11.94 0.80 -4.81
N LEU A 54 13.23 1.14 -4.76
CA LEU A 54 13.93 1.50 -5.99
C LEU A 54 14.13 0.18 -6.75
N ASP A 55 13.69 0.13 -8.01
CA ASP A 55 14.14 -0.91 -8.92
C ASP A 55 15.66 -0.78 -9.08
N ALA A 56 16.41 -1.53 -8.27
CA ALA A 56 17.86 -1.66 -8.38
C ALA A 56 18.21 -2.63 -9.54
N TRP A 57 17.72 -2.35 -10.74
CA TRP A 57 18.18 -2.96 -11.98
C TRP A 57 18.76 -1.85 -12.86
N GLY A 58 19.89 -1.29 -12.43
CA GLY A 58 20.54 -0.19 -13.12
C GLY A 58 21.97 0.14 -12.71
N PHE A 59 22.58 -0.58 -11.76
CA PHE A 59 24.04 -0.55 -11.60
C PHE A 59 24.64 -1.56 -12.58
N GLY A 60 24.81 -1.11 -13.82
CA GLY A 60 25.75 -1.73 -14.74
C GLY A 60 27.13 -1.68 -14.10
N PHE A 61 27.76 -2.85 -13.98
CA PHE A 61 29.21 -2.95 -13.88
C PHE A 61 29.77 -2.52 -15.25
N GLU A 62 30.10 -1.23 -15.41
CA GLU A 62 31.14 -0.72 -16.30
C GLU A 62 31.82 0.48 -15.63
#